data_AF-A0A1I4XXG8-F1
#
_entry.id   AF-A0A1I4XXG8-F1
#
_cell.length_a   1.000
_cell.length_b   1.000
_cell.length_c   1.000
_cell.angle_alpha   90.00
_cell.angle_beta   90.00
_cell.angle_gamma   90.00
#
_symmetry.space_group_name_H-M   'P 1'
#
loop_
_entity.id
_entity.type
_entity.pdbx_description
1 polymer ?
#
loop_
_entity_poly.entity_id
_entity_poly.type
_entity_poly.pdbx_seq_one_letter_code
_entity_poly.pdbx_strand_id
1 'polypeptide(L)'
;MSDWDFLHEMRDRGYSAEEINDAAGAGYAPWHEEYVSREWIDAQLEDEPEDDASSVQPFQSREGFPFSVLKQAQILEDLVDCARRHFENTGRYLQVWGELGEIYAEIKFGLRRHATHSPGSDGTIAGRLVEVKTISPEKAGDEVHVKSQGSFQQLLIVRIDRDFQFRGRLFDRSELKGGAGKFLKGRFEAL
;
A
#
# COMPACT_ATOMS: atom_id res chain seq x y z
N MET A 1 -23.10 -1.54 18.49
CA MET A 1 -22.48 -2.66 17.77
C MET A 1 -21.01 -2.59 18.08
N SER A 2 -20.43 -3.69 18.58
CA SER A 2 -19.00 -3.78 18.84
C SER A 2 -18.25 -3.70 17.52
N ASP A 3 -17.07 -3.09 17.50
CA ASP A 3 -16.18 -3.05 16.33
C ASP A 3 -15.81 -4.46 15.81
N TRP A 4 -16.13 -5.50 16.58
CA TRP A 4 -15.85 -6.90 16.30
C TRP A 4 -17.09 -7.75 15.98
N ASP A 5 -18.29 -7.17 15.91
CA ASP A 5 -19.53 -7.92 15.64
C ASP A 5 -19.46 -8.67 14.29
N PHE A 6 -18.68 -8.15 13.33
CA PHE A 6 -18.47 -8.78 12.04
C PHE A 6 -17.70 -10.11 12.11
N LEU A 7 -16.86 -10.34 13.14
CA LEU A 7 -16.13 -11.60 13.29
C LEU A 7 -17.09 -12.76 13.63
N HIS A 8 -18.13 -12.48 14.41
CA HIS A 8 -19.19 -13.45 14.68
C HIS A 8 -19.98 -13.77 13.41
N GLU A 9 -20.30 -12.75 12.62
CA GLU A 9 -20.96 -12.91 11.33
C GLU A 9 -20.11 -13.71 10.33
N MET A 10 -18.78 -13.51 10.33
CA MET A 10 -17.87 -14.32 9.51
C MET A 10 -17.90 -15.81 9.89
N ARG A 11 -17.90 -16.12 11.19
CA ARG A 11 -18.05 -17.49 11.67
C ARG A 11 -19.39 -18.10 11.23
N ASP A 12 -20.46 -17.34 11.36
CA ASP A 12 -21.81 -17.81 11.00
C ASP A 12 -21.98 -17.99 9.48
N ARG A 13 -21.22 -17.24 8.68
CA ARG A 13 -21.13 -17.38 7.22
C ARG A 13 -20.14 -18.47 6.76
N GLY A 14 -19.47 -19.16 7.69
CA GLY A 14 -18.60 -20.30 7.40
C GLY A 14 -17.20 -19.95 6.91
N TYR A 15 -16.70 -18.74 7.19
CA TYR A 15 -15.32 -18.36 6.91
C TYR A 15 -14.34 -19.21 7.75
N SER A 16 -13.17 -19.47 7.19
CA SER A 16 -12.10 -20.21 7.86
C SER A 16 -11.51 -19.42 9.04
N ALA A 17 -10.84 -20.14 9.94
CA ALA A 17 -10.16 -19.51 11.08
C ALA A 17 -9.04 -18.54 10.65
N GLU A 18 -8.41 -18.81 9.50
CA GLU A 18 -7.38 -17.94 8.91
C GLU A 18 -8.00 -16.63 8.41
N GLU A 19 -9.09 -16.70 7.64
CA GLU A 19 -9.80 -15.51 7.16
C GLU A 19 -10.37 -14.64 8.29
N ILE A 20 -10.85 -15.27 9.36
CA ILE A 20 -11.33 -14.55 10.56
C ILE A 20 -10.17 -13.87 11.30
N ASN A 21 -9.01 -14.52 11.37
CA ASN A 21 -7.81 -13.96 12.00
C ASN A 21 -7.26 -12.77 11.19
N ASP A 22 -7.24 -12.88 9.86
CA ASP A 22 -6.85 -11.78 8.98
C ASP A 22 -7.78 -10.58 9.15
N ALA A 23 -9.09 -10.81 9.15
CA ALA A 23 -10.07 -9.76 9.35
C ALA A 23 -10.00 -9.16 10.77
N ALA A 24 -9.64 -9.95 11.78
CA ALA A 24 -9.38 -9.47 13.13
C ALA A 24 -8.13 -8.56 13.20
N GLY A 25 -7.06 -8.91 12.48
CA GLY A 25 -5.86 -8.07 12.36
C GLY A 25 -6.13 -6.78 11.57
N ALA A 26 -7.05 -6.84 10.59
CA ALA A 26 -7.39 -5.74 9.72
C ALA A 26 -8.42 -4.76 10.36
N GLY A 27 -9.28 -5.26 11.25
CA GLY A 27 -10.28 -4.49 11.99
C GLY A 27 -11.60 -4.24 11.25
N TYR A 28 -11.92 -5.04 10.22
CA TYR A 28 -13.13 -4.92 9.41
C TYR A 28 -13.38 -6.22 8.60
N ALA A 29 -14.60 -6.38 8.09
CA ALA A 29 -15.02 -7.60 7.39
C ALA A 29 -14.49 -7.70 5.94
N PRO A 30 -14.21 -8.91 5.42
CA PRO A 30 -13.71 -9.12 4.05
C PRO A 30 -14.66 -8.67 2.95
N TRP A 31 -15.98 -8.61 3.20
CA TRP A 31 -16.97 -8.10 2.23
C TRP A 31 -17.03 -6.58 2.18
N HIS A 32 -16.25 -5.88 3.00
CA HIS A 32 -15.98 -4.44 2.83
C HIS A 32 -14.70 -4.19 2.00
N GLU A 33 -14.05 -5.24 1.49
CA GLU A 33 -12.89 -5.14 0.61
C GLU A 33 -13.27 -5.06 -0.86
N GLU A 34 -12.58 -4.16 -1.53
CA GLU A 34 -12.45 -4.05 -2.96
C GLU A 34 -11.10 -4.68 -3.34
N TYR A 35 -11.11 -5.58 -4.31
CA TYR A 35 -9.93 -6.38 -4.67
C TYR A 35 -9.36 -5.91 -5.99
N VAL A 36 -8.10 -5.48 -6.04
CA VAL A 36 -7.43 -5.18 -7.31
C VAL A 36 -6.58 -6.39 -7.71
N SER A 37 -6.77 -6.89 -8.94
CA SER A 37 -5.99 -8.04 -9.41
C SER A 37 -4.50 -7.70 -9.53
N ARG A 38 -3.64 -8.61 -9.05
CA ARG A 38 -2.20 -8.46 -9.11
C ARG A 38 -1.69 -8.40 -10.54
N GLU A 39 -2.23 -9.22 -11.44
CA GLU A 39 -1.88 -9.18 -12.87
C GLU A 39 -2.10 -7.79 -13.48
N TRP A 40 -3.17 -7.09 -13.07
CA TRP A 40 -3.40 -5.73 -13.54
C TRP A 40 -2.36 -4.77 -12.96
N ILE A 41 -2.08 -4.87 -11.66
CA ILE A 41 -1.04 -4.06 -11.00
C ILE A 41 0.34 -4.32 -11.64
N ASP A 42 0.69 -5.57 -11.89
CA ASP A 42 1.93 -5.98 -12.55
C ASP A 42 2.06 -5.28 -13.90
N ALA A 43 1.03 -5.35 -14.74
CA ALA A 43 1.00 -4.66 -16.03
C ALA A 43 1.09 -3.13 -15.90
N GLN A 44 0.54 -2.54 -14.83
CA GLN A 44 0.65 -1.10 -14.60
C GLN A 44 2.01 -0.66 -14.03
N LEU A 45 2.76 -1.57 -13.41
CA LEU A 45 4.08 -1.28 -12.81
C LEU A 45 5.25 -1.76 -13.69
N GLU A 46 4.99 -2.46 -14.79
CA GLU A 46 6.01 -3.02 -15.67
C GLU A 46 6.94 -1.93 -16.22
N ASP A 47 6.36 -0.81 -16.67
CA ASP A 47 7.08 0.34 -17.23
C ASP A 47 7.53 1.38 -16.18
N GLU A 48 7.15 1.21 -14.92
CA GLU A 48 7.56 2.15 -13.86
C GLU A 48 9.04 1.92 -13.50
N PRO A 49 9.81 3.01 -13.31
CA PRO A 49 11.22 2.89 -12.95
C PRO A 49 11.35 2.21 -11.60
N GLU A 50 12.36 1.34 -11.51
CA GLU A 50 12.87 0.83 -10.24
C GLU A 50 13.75 1.91 -9.60
N ASP A 51 13.43 2.24 -8.36
CA ASP A 51 14.26 3.12 -7.54
C ASP A 51 14.95 2.32 -6.44
N ASP A 52 16.25 2.54 -6.31
CA ASP A 52 16.98 2.19 -5.10
C ASP A 52 16.75 3.26 -4.04
N ALA A 53 16.60 2.87 -2.78
CA ALA A 53 16.39 3.77 -1.64
C ALA A 53 17.42 4.92 -1.57
N SER A 54 18.66 4.66 -1.97
CA SER A 54 19.74 5.66 -2.00
C SER A 54 19.64 6.67 -3.15
N SER A 55 18.80 6.40 -4.15
CA SER A 55 18.72 7.15 -5.41
C SER A 55 17.35 7.76 -5.70
N VAL A 56 16.34 7.50 -4.84
CA VAL A 56 14.98 8.04 -4.97
C VAL A 56 15.06 9.56 -5.06
N GLN A 57 14.56 10.11 -6.16
CA GLN A 57 14.58 11.56 -6.37
C GLN A 57 13.51 12.24 -5.50
N PRO A 58 13.89 13.18 -4.62
CA PRO A 58 12.94 13.91 -3.78
C PRO A 58 11.90 14.70 -4.58
N PHE A 59 10.64 14.57 -4.21
CA PHE A 59 9.59 15.46 -4.65
C PHE A 59 9.82 16.88 -4.09
N GLN A 60 9.64 17.89 -4.94
CA GLN A 60 9.71 19.28 -4.52
C GLN A 60 8.39 19.71 -3.86
N SER A 61 8.27 19.47 -2.54
CA SER A 61 7.08 19.84 -1.77
C SER A 61 6.89 21.36 -1.71
N ARG A 62 5.67 21.83 -2.03
CA ARG A 62 5.30 23.26 -1.98
C ARG A 62 4.83 23.75 -0.61
N GLU A 63 4.51 22.86 0.32
CA GLU A 63 3.89 23.24 1.60
C GLU A 63 4.59 22.63 2.84
N GLY A 64 5.92 22.50 2.80
CA GLY A 64 6.74 22.31 4.01
C GLY A 64 6.80 20.90 4.65
N PHE A 65 6.27 19.87 3.99
CA PHE A 65 6.31 18.48 4.49
C PHE A 65 6.81 17.49 3.43
N PRO A 66 7.59 16.46 3.81
CA PRO A 66 8.23 16.29 5.13
C PRO A 66 9.15 17.47 5.47
N PHE A 67 9.36 17.74 6.78
CA PHE A 67 10.14 18.91 7.23
C PHE A 67 11.52 19.00 6.58
N SER A 68 12.10 17.85 6.22
CA SER A 68 13.26 17.74 5.36
C SER A 68 13.19 16.46 4.55
N VAL A 69 12.93 16.57 3.24
CA VAL A 69 12.90 15.40 2.34
C VAL A 69 14.25 14.68 2.30
N LEU A 70 15.36 15.41 2.41
CA LEU A 70 16.70 14.81 2.47
C LEU A 70 16.90 13.94 3.71
N LYS A 71 16.47 14.40 4.89
CA LYS A 71 16.53 13.56 6.10
C LYS A 71 15.61 12.36 6.00
N GLN A 72 14.43 12.54 5.40
CA GLN A 72 13.49 11.45 5.19
C GLN A 72 14.06 10.38 4.24
N ALA A 73 14.75 10.80 3.18
CA ALA A 73 15.46 9.91 2.26
C ALA A 73 16.58 9.13 2.98
N GLN A 74 17.37 9.80 3.84
CA GLN A 74 18.37 9.09 4.64
C GLN A 74 17.73 8.05 5.58
N ILE A 75 16.61 8.38 6.21
CA ILE A 75 15.87 7.43 7.06
C ILE A 75 15.39 6.23 6.25
N LEU A 76 14.88 6.44 5.03
CA LEU A 76 14.49 5.34 4.14
C LEU A 76 15.70 4.43 3.84
N GLU A 77 16.82 5.02 3.43
CA GLU A 77 18.05 4.28 3.13
C GLU A 77 18.53 3.47 4.33
N ASP A 78 18.59 4.08 5.51
CA ASP A 78 19.04 3.43 6.75
C ASP A 78 18.13 2.26 7.14
N LEU A 79 16.81 2.41 6.97
CA LEU A 79 15.83 1.36 7.26
C LEU A 79 15.94 0.20 6.26
N VAL A 80 16.14 0.50 4.97
CA VAL A 80 16.33 -0.52 3.92
C VAL A 80 17.63 -1.28 4.14
N ASP A 81 18.74 -0.59 4.43
CA ASP A 81 20.02 -1.24 4.77
C ASP A 81 19.88 -2.16 5.99
N CYS A 82 19.17 -1.70 7.03
CA CYS A 82 18.89 -2.53 8.21
C CYS A 82 18.09 -3.80 7.85
N ALA A 83 17.02 -3.65 7.07
CA ALA A 83 16.17 -4.76 6.65
C ALA A 83 16.94 -5.76 5.76
N ARG A 84 17.76 -5.26 4.83
CA ARG A 84 18.62 -6.08 3.97
C ARG A 84 19.65 -6.85 4.79
N ARG A 85 20.40 -6.20 5.68
CA ARG A 85 21.37 -6.87 6.56
C ARG A 85 20.72 -7.90 7.46
N HIS A 86 19.51 -7.63 7.95
CA HIS A 86 18.76 -8.62 8.74
C HIS A 86 18.41 -9.87 7.91
N PHE A 87 17.94 -9.68 6.67
CA PHE A 87 17.65 -10.78 5.76
C PHE A 87 18.91 -11.59 5.42
N GLU A 88 20.01 -10.92 5.06
CA GLU A 88 21.30 -11.57 4.79
C GLU A 88 21.79 -12.41 5.99
N ASN A 89 21.60 -11.90 7.21
CA ASN A 89 22.05 -12.58 8.42
C ASN A 89 21.14 -13.72 8.89
N THR A 90 19.84 -13.67 8.58
CA THR A 90 18.85 -14.57 9.20
C THR A 90 18.00 -15.38 8.21
N GLY A 91 18.05 -15.04 6.92
CA GLY A 91 17.14 -15.55 5.89
C GLY A 91 15.68 -15.13 6.06
N ARG A 92 15.38 -14.19 6.96
CA ARG A 92 14.01 -13.73 7.28
C ARG A 92 13.88 -12.22 7.05
N TYR A 93 12.74 -11.80 6.51
CA TYR A 93 12.46 -10.38 6.28
C TYR A 93 11.99 -9.69 7.57
N LEU A 94 12.42 -8.43 7.76
CA LEU A 94 11.81 -7.54 8.74
C LEU A 94 10.42 -7.12 8.25
N GLN A 95 9.41 -7.25 9.10
CA GLN A 95 8.01 -6.94 8.78
C GLN A 95 7.71 -5.44 8.90
N VAL A 96 8.47 -4.61 8.18
CA VAL A 96 8.38 -3.14 8.18
C VAL A 96 7.89 -2.56 6.85
N TRP A 97 7.35 -3.41 5.97
CA TRP A 97 7.02 -3.08 4.58
C TRP A 97 6.02 -1.92 4.44
N GLY A 98 4.99 -1.86 5.29
CA GLY A 98 4.01 -0.76 5.27
C GLY A 98 4.69 0.60 5.46
N GLU A 99 5.50 0.71 6.51
CA GLU A 99 6.22 1.94 6.83
C GLU A 99 7.23 2.33 5.75
N LEU A 100 7.96 1.36 5.17
CA LEU A 100 8.87 1.61 4.04
C LEU A 100 8.11 2.17 2.82
N GLY A 101 6.94 1.62 2.51
CA GLY A 101 6.13 2.09 1.39
C GLY A 101 5.58 3.50 1.61
N GLU A 102 5.15 3.83 2.82
CA GLU A 102 4.69 5.18 3.17
C GLU A 102 5.83 6.20 3.14
N ILE A 103 7.01 5.88 3.67
CA ILE A 103 8.17 6.79 3.62
C ILE A 103 8.60 7.03 2.15
N TYR A 104 8.65 5.97 1.34
CA TYR A 104 8.91 6.11 -0.10
C TYR A 104 7.84 6.99 -0.79
N ALA A 105 6.57 6.86 -0.40
CA ALA A 105 5.50 7.72 -0.90
C ALA A 105 5.69 9.20 -0.53
N GLU A 106 6.17 9.50 0.68
CA GLU A 106 6.50 10.86 1.10
C GLU A 106 7.63 11.45 0.23
N ILE A 107 8.67 10.66 -0.04
CA ILE A 107 9.86 11.11 -0.77
C ILE A 107 9.56 11.26 -2.26
N LYS A 108 9.02 10.23 -2.92
CA LYS A 108 8.84 10.21 -4.39
C LYS A 108 7.58 10.94 -4.84
N PHE A 109 6.46 10.76 -4.14
CA PHE A 109 5.16 11.28 -4.56
C PHE A 109 4.72 12.52 -3.79
N GLY A 110 5.47 12.91 -2.75
CA GLY A 110 5.12 14.06 -1.92
C GLY A 110 3.91 13.80 -1.02
N LEU A 111 3.68 12.54 -0.62
CA LEU A 111 2.65 12.19 0.34
C LEU A 111 2.84 12.97 1.64
N ARG A 112 1.73 13.50 2.16
CA ARG A 112 1.65 14.12 3.49
C ARG A 112 0.84 13.19 4.37
N ARG A 113 1.52 12.41 5.20
CA ARG A 113 0.85 11.48 6.10
C ARG A 113 -0.02 12.24 7.10
N HIS A 114 -1.17 11.66 7.41
CA HIS A 114 -1.98 12.15 8.52
C HIS A 114 -1.31 11.82 9.86
N ALA A 115 -1.77 12.45 10.94
CA ALA A 115 -1.42 11.98 12.28
C ALA A 115 -1.94 10.54 12.47
N THR A 116 -1.20 9.75 13.24
CA THR A 116 -1.54 8.35 13.55
C THR A 116 -3.00 8.23 13.98
N HIS A 117 -3.70 7.19 13.47
CA HIS A 117 -5.12 6.91 13.72
C HIS A 117 -6.15 7.80 13.02
N SER A 118 -5.76 8.49 11.94
CA SER A 118 -6.73 9.20 11.10
C SER A 118 -7.53 8.21 10.24
N PRO A 119 -8.87 8.21 10.29
CA PRO A 119 -9.68 7.27 9.52
C PRO A 119 -9.77 7.66 8.04
N GLY A 120 -9.61 6.68 7.14
CA GLY A 120 -10.08 6.75 5.75
C GLY A 120 -9.02 6.89 4.65
N SER A 121 -7.79 7.29 5.00
CA SER A 121 -6.61 7.33 4.12
C SER A 121 -5.32 7.48 4.92
N ASP A 122 -4.17 7.20 4.33
CA ASP A 122 -2.86 7.36 4.98
C ASP A 122 -2.35 8.82 4.93
N GLY A 123 -2.76 9.58 3.91
CA GLY A 123 -2.33 10.96 3.76
C GLY A 123 -2.97 11.70 2.60
N THR A 124 -2.31 12.79 2.19
CA THR A 124 -2.71 13.56 1.00
C THR A 124 -1.57 13.81 0.03
N ILE A 125 -1.88 13.81 -1.27
CA ILE A 125 -1.00 14.30 -2.35
C ILE A 125 -1.77 15.37 -3.10
N ALA A 126 -1.19 16.58 -3.20
CA ALA A 126 -1.83 17.73 -3.86
C ALA A 126 -3.29 17.99 -3.39
N GLY A 127 -3.57 17.78 -2.09
CA GLY A 127 -4.88 18.00 -1.48
C GLY A 127 -5.89 16.87 -1.69
N ARG A 128 -5.52 15.77 -2.37
CA ARG A 128 -6.36 14.58 -2.53
C ARG A 128 -6.03 13.53 -1.50
N LEU A 129 -7.05 12.85 -0.95
CA LEU A 129 -6.88 11.75 0.00
C LEU A 129 -6.28 10.52 -0.69
N VAL A 130 -5.20 9.99 -0.14
CA VAL A 130 -4.40 8.89 -0.71
C VAL A 130 -4.28 7.75 0.30
N GLU A 131 -4.68 6.56 -0.12
CA GLU A 131 -4.35 5.29 0.55
C GLU A 131 -3.08 4.71 -0.08
N VAL A 132 -2.14 4.25 0.72
CA VAL A 132 -0.92 3.57 0.30
C VAL A 132 -1.07 2.06 0.56
N LYS A 133 -0.73 1.25 -0.44
CA LYS A 133 -0.60 -0.20 -0.27
C LYS A 133 0.75 -0.68 -0.73
N THR A 134 1.48 -1.28 0.20
CA THR A 134 2.76 -1.93 -0.09
C THR A 134 2.55 -3.39 -0.46
N ILE A 135 3.14 -3.81 -1.58
CA ILE A 135 3.29 -5.21 -1.98
C ILE A 135 4.71 -5.62 -1.62
N SER A 136 4.84 -6.49 -0.61
CA SER A 136 6.11 -7.02 -0.13
C SER A 136 6.61 -8.18 -1.01
N PRO A 137 7.93 -8.49 -0.99
CA PRO A 137 8.49 -9.56 -1.81
C PRO A 137 8.01 -10.98 -1.46
N GLU A 138 7.49 -11.15 -0.24
CA GLU A 138 6.95 -12.42 0.27
C GLU A 138 5.48 -12.65 -0.10
N LYS A 139 4.75 -11.59 -0.47
CA LYS A 139 3.32 -11.71 -0.77
C LYS A 139 3.15 -12.42 -2.11
N ALA A 140 2.71 -13.69 -2.07
CA ALA A 140 2.50 -14.54 -3.25
C ALA A 140 1.06 -14.51 -3.80
N GLY A 141 0.10 -13.93 -3.06
CA GLY A 141 -1.30 -13.86 -3.48
C GLY A 141 -1.51 -13.03 -4.75
N ASP A 142 -2.57 -13.34 -5.50
CA ASP A 142 -2.90 -12.70 -6.78
C ASP A 142 -3.75 -11.42 -6.62
N GLU A 143 -3.91 -10.94 -5.40
CA GLU A 143 -4.86 -9.88 -5.06
C GLU A 143 -4.26 -8.85 -4.10
N VAL A 144 -4.57 -7.57 -4.36
CA VAL A 144 -4.31 -6.46 -3.45
C VAL A 144 -5.64 -5.94 -2.93
N HIS A 145 -5.78 -6.01 -1.61
CA HIS A 145 -7.01 -5.69 -0.92
C HIS A 145 -7.00 -4.21 -0.53
N VAL A 146 -8.09 -3.52 -0.88
CA VAL A 146 -8.29 -2.11 -0.60
C VAL A 146 -9.68 -1.96 0.01
N LYS A 147 -9.83 -1.17 1.06
CA LYS A 147 -11.15 -0.97 1.69
C LYS A 147 -12.05 -0.17 0.75
N SER A 148 -13.17 -0.74 0.33
CA SER A 148 -14.20 0.01 -0.43
C SER A 148 -14.79 1.17 0.39
N GLN A 149 -14.84 1.02 1.71
CA GLN A 149 -15.39 2.03 2.64
C GLN A 149 -14.42 3.16 2.97
N GLY A 150 -13.19 3.17 2.45
CA GLY A 150 -12.25 4.27 2.65
C GLY A 150 -12.73 5.56 1.97
N SER A 151 -12.43 6.72 2.56
CA SER A 151 -12.72 8.04 1.97
C SER A 151 -11.64 8.48 0.97
N PHE A 152 -10.63 7.64 0.72
CA PHE A 152 -9.56 7.95 -0.23
C PHE A 152 -10.10 8.21 -1.65
N GLN A 153 -9.41 9.12 -2.32
CA GLN A 153 -9.67 9.54 -3.70
C GLN A 153 -8.68 8.88 -4.67
N GLN A 154 -7.49 8.52 -4.18
CA GLN A 154 -6.43 7.89 -4.96
C GLN A 154 -5.79 6.74 -4.18
N LEU A 155 -5.33 5.73 -4.91
CA LEU A 155 -4.60 4.59 -4.37
C LEU A 155 -3.16 4.64 -4.87
N LEU A 156 -2.19 4.67 -3.97
CA LEU A 156 -0.78 4.54 -4.29
C LEU A 156 -0.35 3.10 -4.02
N ILE A 157 -0.02 2.36 -5.07
CA ILE A 157 0.62 1.05 -4.93
C ILE A 157 2.12 1.25 -4.89
N VAL A 158 2.78 0.69 -3.88
CA VAL A 158 4.24 0.60 -3.78
C VAL A 158 4.63 -0.86 -3.78
N ARG A 159 5.47 -1.28 -4.71
CA ARG A 159 6.06 -2.62 -4.75
C ARG A 159 7.49 -2.55 -4.24
N ILE A 160 7.83 -3.46 -3.34
CA ILE A 160 9.20 -3.71 -2.92
C ILE A 160 9.54 -5.13 -3.36
N ASP A 161 10.62 -5.29 -4.12
CA ASP A 161 11.05 -6.60 -4.60
C ASP A 161 12.07 -7.26 -3.65
N ARG A 162 12.64 -8.39 -4.09
CA ARG A 162 13.59 -9.19 -3.29
C ARG A 162 14.96 -8.52 -3.15
N ASP A 163 15.26 -7.59 -4.04
CA ASP A 163 16.48 -6.77 -4.04
C ASP A 163 16.23 -5.41 -3.35
N PHE A 164 15.10 -5.29 -2.63
CA PHE A 164 14.65 -4.09 -1.92
C PHE A 164 14.49 -2.87 -2.84
N GLN A 165 14.26 -3.09 -4.14
CA GLN A 165 13.99 -2.02 -5.09
C GLN A 165 12.51 -1.64 -5.05
N PHE A 166 12.24 -0.36 -5.26
CA PHE A 166 10.91 0.21 -5.17
C PHE A 166 10.35 0.50 -6.55
N ARG A 167 9.10 0.13 -6.78
CA ARG A 167 8.28 0.68 -7.87
C ARG A 167 7.02 1.25 -7.26
N GLY A 168 6.46 2.31 -7.83
CA GLY A 168 5.19 2.82 -7.35
C GLY A 168 4.41 3.57 -8.37
N ARG A 169 3.08 3.54 -8.26
CA ARG A 169 2.17 4.23 -9.15
C ARG A 169 0.92 4.67 -8.41
N LEU A 170 0.49 5.90 -8.69
CA LEU A 170 -0.71 6.51 -8.16
C LEU A 170 -1.86 6.31 -9.15
N PHE A 171 -2.99 5.82 -8.65
CA PHE A 171 -4.21 5.56 -9.43
C PHE A 171 -5.36 6.40 -8.88
N ASP A 172 -6.13 7.05 -9.74
CA ASP A 172 -7.40 7.63 -9.33
C ASP A 172 -8.39 6.51 -9.00
N ARG A 173 -9.17 6.68 -7.92
CA ARG A 173 -10.17 5.68 -7.52
C ARG A 173 -11.19 5.38 -8.62
N SER A 174 -11.44 6.33 -9.52
CA SER A 174 -12.31 6.11 -10.68
C SER A 174 -11.74 5.16 -11.73
N GLU A 175 -10.42 4.94 -11.75
CA GLU A 175 -9.76 3.94 -12.60
C GLU A 175 -9.94 2.53 -12.03
N LEU A 176 -10.14 2.44 -10.72
CA LEU A 176 -10.47 1.24 -9.97
C LEU A 176 -11.97 0.92 -10.15
N LYS A 177 -12.41 0.59 -11.37
CA LYS A 177 -13.82 0.20 -11.60
C LYS A 177 -14.05 -1.26 -11.29
N GLY A 178 -15.05 -1.52 -10.44
CA GLY A 178 -15.58 -2.86 -10.20
C GLY A 178 -16.15 -3.44 -11.49
N GLY A 179 -15.54 -4.52 -11.98
CA GLY A 179 -16.23 -5.41 -12.90
C GLY A 179 -17.38 -6.08 -12.16
N ALA A 180 -18.40 -6.58 -12.88
CA ALA A 180 -19.55 -7.28 -12.31
C ALA A 180 -19.22 -8.66 -11.67
N GLY A 181 -18.04 -8.81 -11.07
CA GLY A 181 -17.62 -9.95 -10.27
C GLY A 181 -16.94 -9.45 -8.99
N LYS A 182 -16.61 -10.38 -8.08
CA LYS A 182 -15.99 -10.14 -6.77
C LYS A 182 -14.64 -9.36 -6.79
N PHE A 183 -14.21 -8.82 -7.93
CA PHE A 183 -12.89 -8.21 -8.15
C PHE A 183 -13.00 -6.91 -8.95
N LEU A 184 -12.27 -5.88 -8.53
CA LEU A 184 -11.91 -4.72 -9.35
C LEU A 184 -10.89 -5.18 -10.41
N LYS A 185 -11.20 -4.89 -11.68
CA LYS A 185 -10.28 -5.06 -12.80
C LYS A 185 -10.16 -3.70 -13.47
N GLY A 186 -8.96 -3.14 -13.56
CA GLY A 186 -8.77 -1.88 -14.26
C GLY A 186 -9.04 -2.05 -15.76
N ARG A 187 -9.62 -1.02 -16.37
CA ARG A 187 -10.08 -1.04 -17.77
C ARG A 187 -9.09 -0.29 -18.65
N PHE A 188 -8.73 -0.85 -19.80
CA PHE A 188 -8.15 -0.08 -20.91
C PHE A 188 -9.26 0.75 -21.56
N GLU A 189 -9.08 2.07 -21.63
CA GLU A 189 -9.62 2.83 -22.75
C GLU A 189 -8.52 2.90 -23.81
N ALA A 190 -8.67 2.10 -24.86
CA ALA A 190 -7.91 2.30 -26.09
C ALA A 190 -8.40 3.61 -26.71
N LEU A 191 -7.49 4.58 -26.86
CA LEU A 191 -7.67 5.70 -27.79
C LEU A 191 -7.39 5.22 -29.22
#